data_AF-A0A2Z7CCM6-F1
#
_entry.id   AF-A0A2Z7CCM6-F1
#
_cell.length_a   1.000
_cell.length_b   1.000
_cell.length_c   1.000
_cell.angle_alpha   90.00
_cell.angle_beta   90.00
_cell.angle_gamma   90.00
#
_symmetry.space_group_name_H-M   'P 1'
#
loop_
_entity.id
_entity.type
_entity.pdbx_description
1 polymer ?
#
loop_
_entity_poly.entity_id
_entity_poly.type
_entity_poly.pdbx_seq_one_letter_code
_entity_poly.pdbx_strand_id
1 'polypeptide(L)'
;MKANTAVAITEGAPEWVEKRRYEHTTEDKKKSNLDNVARDILYKTLDKNMFNKIKTCTTAKEIWEKLIQIYEGNDETKENKLTVAQQKYESIKMREGETMAEFDERFSAVVIELTSLGKEYSNRELVLKVMRALPKEWDVKTMAIRESKDLNKLYLHDLFANLKAYEFELETRSEAEPSKSQLTKALAATSEQCSQALESLQNN
;
A
#
# COMPACT_ATOMS: atom_id res chain seq x y z
N MET A 1 5.26 -35.10 2.23
CA MET A 1 5.47 -36.45 1.67
C MET A 1 5.21 -37.43 2.79
N LYS A 2 4.19 -38.29 2.64
CA LYS A 2 3.97 -39.38 3.59
C LYS A 2 5.19 -40.29 3.55
N ALA A 3 5.69 -40.72 4.70
CA ALA A 3 6.73 -41.73 4.74
C ALA A 3 6.19 -43.02 4.09
N ASN A 4 7.03 -43.73 3.34
CA ASN A 4 6.73 -45.06 2.78
C ASN A 4 5.75 -45.06 1.59
N THR A 5 5.88 -44.10 0.67
CA THR A 5 5.10 -44.11 -0.58
C THR A 5 5.92 -44.75 -1.71
N ALA A 6 5.31 -45.63 -2.51
CA ALA A 6 5.87 -46.18 -3.74
C ALA A 6 5.03 -45.74 -4.94
N VAL A 7 5.66 -45.60 -6.10
CA VAL A 7 4.95 -45.36 -7.35
C VAL A 7 4.48 -46.71 -7.89
N ALA A 8 3.17 -46.90 -7.98
CA ALA A 8 2.61 -48.03 -8.72
C ALA A 8 2.48 -47.61 -10.19
N ILE A 9 3.18 -48.32 -11.08
CA ILE A 9 3.01 -48.17 -12.53
C ILE A 9 1.95 -49.19 -12.95
N THR A 10 0.69 -48.78 -13.01
CA THR A 10 -0.34 -49.46 -13.80
C THR A 10 -0.54 -48.67 -15.10
N GLU A 11 -1.25 -49.18 -16.11
CA GLU A 11 -1.38 -48.60 -17.46
C GLU A 11 -2.17 -47.25 -17.53
N GLY A 12 -1.82 -46.31 -16.65
CA GLY A 12 -2.35 -44.96 -16.47
C GLY A 12 -1.42 -44.14 -15.55
N ALA A 13 -1.74 -42.85 -15.33
CA ALA A 13 -0.87 -41.91 -14.63
C ALA A 13 -0.32 -42.46 -13.29
N PRO A 14 0.97 -42.20 -12.96
CA PRO A 14 1.63 -42.78 -11.79
C PRO A 14 0.89 -42.43 -10.49
N GLU A 15 0.41 -43.46 -9.80
CA GLU A 15 -0.31 -43.34 -8.53
C GLU A 15 0.63 -43.63 -7.35
N TRP A 16 0.57 -42.76 -6.34
CA TRP A 16 1.40 -42.86 -5.13
C TRP A 16 0.69 -43.74 -4.10
N VAL A 17 1.10 -45.01 -4.01
CA VAL A 17 0.51 -46.02 -3.13
C VAL A 17 1.38 -46.22 -1.89
N GLU A 18 0.76 -46.35 -0.73
CA GLU A 18 1.44 -46.62 0.53
C GLU A 18 2.05 -48.04 0.51
N LYS A 19 3.38 -48.15 0.68
CA LYS A 19 4.10 -49.43 0.68
C LYS A 19 3.58 -50.34 1.78
N ARG A 20 3.34 -51.61 1.47
CA ARG A 20 2.93 -52.61 2.46
C ARG A 20 4.02 -52.77 3.52
N ARG A 21 3.62 -52.99 4.78
CA ARG A 21 4.51 -53.00 5.97
C ARG A 21 5.73 -53.95 5.87
N TYR A 22 5.66 -54.99 5.03
CA TYR A 22 6.77 -55.94 4.82
C TYR A 22 7.82 -55.45 3.80
N GLU A 23 7.52 -54.39 3.02
CA GLU A 23 8.41 -53.77 2.02
C GLU A 23 9.16 -52.56 2.59
N HIS A 24 8.94 -52.25 3.87
CA HIS A 24 9.59 -51.13 4.55
C HIS A 24 11.08 -51.41 4.72
N THR A 25 11.90 -50.60 4.07
CA THR A 25 13.35 -50.64 4.23
C THR A 25 13.75 -50.18 5.65
N THR A 26 14.99 -50.46 6.05
CA THR A 26 15.55 -49.92 7.30
C THR A 26 15.56 -48.39 7.32
N GLU A 27 15.67 -47.75 6.16
CA GLU A 27 15.61 -46.30 6.00
C GLU A 27 14.19 -45.75 6.17
N ASP A 28 13.19 -46.44 5.62
CA ASP A 28 11.75 -46.13 5.78
C ASP A 28 11.34 -46.15 7.27
N LYS A 29 11.80 -47.17 8.01
CA LYS A 29 11.56 -47.29 9.46
C LYS A 29 12.24 -46.16 10.24
N LYS A 30 13.47 -45.76 9.87
CA LYS A 30 14.17 -44.63 10.49
C LYS A 30 13.43 -43.32 10.26
N LYS A 31 12.97 -43.05 9.04
CA LYS A 31 12.20 -41.83 8.71
C LYS A 31 10.90 -41.75 9.48
N SER A 32 10.15 -42.85 9.59
CA SER A 32 8.93 -42.91 10.39
C SER A 32 9.20 -42.68 11.88
N ASN A 33 10.26 -43.25 12.44
CA ASN A 33 10.65 -43.00 13.83
C ASN A 33 10.99 -41.53 14.08
N LEU A 34 11.74 -40.89 13.17
CA LEU A 34 12.07 -39.47 13.29
C LEU A 34 10.83 -38.57 13.20
N ASP A 35 9.89 -38.87 12.31
CA ASP A 35 8.62 -38.13 12.22
C ASP A 35 7.80 -38.27 13.52
N ASN A 36 7.74 -39.48 14.09
CA ASN A 36 7.08 -39.71 15.38
C ASN A 36 7.72 -38.93 16.53
N VAL A 37 9.06 -38.89 16.60
CA VAL A 37 9.79 -38.11 17.60
C VAL A 37 9.51 -36.61 17.42
N ALA A 38 9.56 -36.10 16.19
CA ALA A 38 9.27 -34.70 15.90
C ALA A 38 7.82 -34.34 16.26
N ARG A 39 6.85 -35.21 15.96
CA ARG A 39 5.44 -35.04 16.38
C ARG A 39 5.29 -34.96 17.89
N ASP A 40 5.93 -35.87 18.64
CA ASP A 40 5.84 -35.88 20.10
C ASP A 40 6.41 -34.60 20.73
N ILE A 41 7.55 -34.12 20.22
CA ILE A 41 8.13 -32.83 20.64
C ILE A 41 7.15 -31.70 20.35
N LEU A 42 6.62 -31.62 19.12
CA LEU A 42 5.67 -30.58 18.73
C LEU A 42 4.38 -30.62 19.56
N TYR A 43 3.86 -31.79 19.93
CA TYR A 43 2.67 -31.87 20.77
C TYR A 43 2.92 -31.44 22.21
N LYS A 44 4.10 -31.74 22.76
CA LYS A 44 4.46 -31.40 24.15
C LYS A 44 4.71 -29.92 24.37
N THR A 45 5.12 -29.19 23.33
CA THR A 45 5.40 -27.75 23.42
C THR A 45 4.15 -26.87 23.27
N LEU A 46 3.02 -27.45 22.88
CA LEU A 46 1.80 -26.71 22.55
C LEU A 46 0.76 -26.75 23.68
N ASP A 47 -0.01 -25.68 23.79
CA ASP A 47 -1.13 -25.61 24.71
C ASP A 47 -2.33 -26.41 24.21
N LYS A 48 -3.31 -26.66 25.11
CA LYS A 48 -4.51 -27.45 24.78
C LYS A 48 -5.31 -26.86 23.62
N ASN A 49 -5.31 -25.54 23.46
CA ASN A 49 -6.02 -24.87 22.37
C ASN A 49 -5.37 -25.16 21.02
N MET A 50 -4.04 -25.00 20.93
CA MET A 50 -3.29 -25.26 19.70
C MET A 50 -3.31 -26.74 19.35
N PHE A 51 -3.13 -27.63 20.33
CA PHE A 51 -3.20 -29.08 20.13
C PHE A 51 -4.52 -29.50 19.45
N ASN A 52 -5.66 -28.95 19.89
CA ASN A 52 -6.95 -29.25 19.29
C ASN A 52 -7.07 -28.87 17.81
N LYS A 53 -6.32 -27.87 17.35
CA LYS A 53 -6.32 -27.41 15.95
C LYS A 53 -5.44 -28.28 15.03
N ILE A 54 -4.41 -28.92 15.59
CA ILE A 54 -3.42 -29.71 14.84
C ILE A 54 -3.52 -31.24 15.07
N LYS A 55 -4.39 -31.71 15.97
CA LYS A 55 -4.53 -33.14 16.31
C LYS A 55 -4.88 -34.04 15.12
N THR A 56 -5.43 -33.49 14.04
CA THR A 56 -5.78 -34.23 12.81
C THR A 56 -4.60 -34.39 11.85
N CYS A 57 -3.48 -33.67 12.05
CA CYS A 57 -2.28 -33.80 11.23
C CYS A 57 -1.63 -35.18 11.47
N THR A 58 -1.17 -35.82 10.40
CA THR A 58 -0.62 -37.17 10.40
C THR A 58 0.91 -37.21 10.38
N THR A 59 1.57 -36.13 9.93
CA THR A 59 3.04 -36.02 9.90
C THR A 59 3.52 -34.80 10.69
N ALA A 60 4.78 -34.83 11.15
CA ALA A 60 5.40 -33.66 11.80
C ALA A 60 5.43 -32.45 10.86
N LYS A 61 5.63 -32.71 9.57
CA LYS A 61 5.57 -31.69 8.51
C LYS A 61 4.20 -31.00 8.46
N GLU A 62 3.11 -31.78 8.43
CA GLU A 62 1.74 -31.22 8.41
C GLU A 62 1.43 -30.43 9.69
N ILE A 63 1.94 -30.87 10.84
CA ILE A 63 1.83 -30.09 12.09
C ILE A 63 2.54 -28.75 11.94
N TRP A 64 3.80 -28.77 11.48
CA TRP A 64 4.62 -27.57 11.31
C TRP A 64 4.01 -26.57 10.31
N GLU A 65 3.56 -27.05 9.15
CA GLU A 65 2.86 -26.22 8.14
C GLU A 65 1.59 -25.60 8.70
N LYS A 66 0.82 -26.35 9.48
CA LYS A 66 -0.42 -25.85 10.11
C LYS A 66 -0.13 -24.86 11.25
N LEU A 67 0.97 -25.03 11.98
CA LEU A 67 1.42 -24.05 12.98
C LEU A 67 1.83 -22.74 12.30
N ILE A 68 2.60 -22.80 11.21
CA ILE A 68 2.93 -21.62 10.40
C ILE A 68 1.64 -20.92 9.96
N GLN A 69 0.66 -21.66 9.44
CA GLN A 69 -0.63 -21.11 9.03
C GLN A 69 -1.41 -20.46 10.19
N ILE A 70 -1.37 -21.02 11.40
CA ILE A 70 -2.09 -20.46 12.55
C ILE A 70 -1.41 -19.19 13.08
N TYR A 71 -0.07 -19.14 13.09
CA TYR A 71 0.69 -18.03 13.66
C TYR A 71 0.95 -16.88 12.67
N GLU A 72 1.17 -17.17 11.40
CA GLU A 72 1.33 -16.13 10.36
C GLU A 72 0.00 -15.68 9.74
N GLY A 73 -1.09 -16.41 10.02
CA GLY A 73 -2.37 -16.32 9.33
C GLY A 73 -2.45 -17.27 8.13
N ASN A 74 -3.67 -17.70 7.78
CA ASN A 74 -3.85 -18.47 6.54
C ASN A 74 -3.54 -17.56 5.33
N ASP A 75 -3.15 -18.16 4.20
CA ASP A 75 -2.88 -17.40 2.96
C ASP A 75 -4.04 -16.45 2.62
N GLU A 76 -5.28 -16.86 2.91
CA GLU A 76 -6.50 -16.04 2.80
C GLU A 76 -6.45 -14.76 3.65
N THR A 77 -5.87 -14.77 4.85
CA THR A 77 -5.70 -13.56 5.68
C THR A 77 -4.65 -12.63 5.07
N LYS A 78 -3.55 -13.16 4.54
CA LYS A 78 -2.53 -12.37 3.84
C LYS A 78 -3.11 -11.77 2.54
N GLU A 79 -3.88 -12.56 1.80
CA GLU A 79 -4.58 -12.16 0.57
C GLU A 79 -5.66 -11.10 0.86
N ASN A 80 -6.43 -11.26 1.93
CA ASN A 80 -7.41 -10.26 2.37
C ASN A 80 -6.74 -8.94 2.76
N LYS A 81 -5.63 -8.98 3.51
CA LYS A 81 -4.85 -7.78 3.84
C LYS A 81 -4.33 -7.09 2.59
N LEU A 82 -3.79 -7.87 1.64
CA LEU A 82 -3.33 -7.35 0.35
C LEU A 82 -4.47 -6.71 -0.44
N THR A 83 -5.63 -7.35 -0.50
CA THR A 83 -6.83 -6.84 -1.18
C THR A 83 -7.27 -5.52 -0.56
N VAL A 84 -7.34 -5.43 0.77
CA VAL A 84 -7.71 -4.19 1.47
C VAL A 84 -6.69 -3.09 1.21
N ALA A 85 -5.39 -3.39 1.29
CA ALA A 85 -4.33 -2.42 1.01
C ALA A 85 -4.38 -1.92 -0.44
N GLN A 86 -4.66 -2.81 -1.40
CA GLN A 86 -4.84 -2.43 -2.81
C GLN A 86 -6.07 -1.55 -3.01
N GLN A 87 -7.18 -1.83 -2.33
CA GLN A 87 -8.36 -0.96 -2.37
C GLN A 87 -8.07 0.42 -1.78
N LYS A 88 -7.31 0.51 -0.67
CA LYS A 88 -6.86 1.80 -0.12
C LYS A 88 -6.01 2.56 -1.14
N TYR A 89 -5.06 1.88 -1.79
CA TYR A 89 -4.25 2.49 -2.84
C TYR A 89 -5.08 2.95 -4.02
N GLU A 90 -6.04 2.14 -4.49
CA GLU A 90 -6.84 2.52 -5.64
C GLU A 90 -7.80 3.67 -5.36
N SER A 91 -8.38 3.70 -4.17
CA SER A 91 -9.27 4.76 -3.71
C SER A 91 -8.56 6.02 -3.21
N ILE A 92 -7.22 6.01 -3.12
CA ILE A 92 -6.47 7.14 -2.58
C ILE A 92 -6.68 8.39 -3.44
N LYS A 93 -7.10 9.44 -2.76
CA LYS A 93 -7.22 10.81 -3.29
C LYS A 93 -6.77 11.77 -2.21
N MET A 94 -6.28 12.93 -2.64
CA MET A 94 -6.08 14.05 -1.74
C MET A 94 -7.45 14.54 -1.27
N ARG A 95 -7.59 14.76 0.04
CA ARG A 95 -8.83 15.21 0.66
C ARG A 95 -8.95 16.73 0.56
N GLU A 96 -10.15 17.24 0.71
CA GLU A 96 -10.37 18.69 0.79
C GLU A 96 -9.75 19.23 2.09
N GLY A 97 -8.95 20.30 1.97
CA GLY A 97 -8.24 20.92 3.10
C GLY A 97 -7.03 20.13 3.61
N GLU A 98 -6.68 19.01 2.98
CA GLU A 98 -5.44 18.27 3.28
C GLU A 98 -4.26 18.96 2.60
N THR A 99 -3.14 19.10 3.32
CA THR A 99 -1.90 19.63 2.76
C THR A 99 -1.17 18.59 1.91
N MET A 100 -0.32 19.04 0.98
CA MET A 100 0.49 18.13 0.17
C MET A 100 1.43 17.26 1.03
N ALA A 101 1.88 17.76 2.18
CA ALA A 101 2.70 16.99 3.12
C ALA A 101 1.93 15.84 3.79
N GLU A 102 0.70 16.09 4.25
CA GLU A 102 -0.16 15.05 4.82
C GLU A 102 -0.56 14.01 3.77
N PHE A 103 -0.84 14.46 2.54
CA PHE A 103 -1.14 13.55 1.44
C PHE A 103 0.06 12.64 1.09
N ASP A 104 1.28 13.20 1.03
CA ASP A 104 2.51 12.42 0.83
C ASP A 104 2.70 11.35 1.91
N GLU A 105 2.54 11.72 3.18
CA GLU A 105 2.67 10.77 4.30
C GLU A 105 1.65 9.62 4.19
N ARG A 106 0.38 9.93 3.92
CA ARG A 106 -0.66 8.89 3.73
C ARG A 106 -0.38 8.02 2.51
N PHE A 107 0.06 8.61 1.40
CA PHE A 107 0.37 7.86 0.18
C PHE A 107 1.55 6.92 0.43
N SER A 108 2.62 7.43 1.04
CA SER A 108 3.81 6.66 1.41
C SER A 108 3.47 5.50 2.37
N ALA A 109 2.61 5.74 3.37
CA ALA A 109 2.17 4.70 4.29
C ALA A 109 1.47 3.53 3.57
N VAL A 110 0.59 3.83 2.60
CA VAL A 110 -0.09 2.80 1.80
C VAL A 110 0.87 2.03 0.90
N VAL A 111 1.85 2.70 0.29
CA VAL A 111 2.87 2.05 -0.55
C VAL A 111 3.77 1.14 0.30
N ILE A 112 4.15 1.56 1.50
CA ILE A 112 4.92 0.74 2.45
C ILE A 112 4.10 -0.49 2.89
N GLU A 113 2.80 -0.31 3.21
CA GLU A 113 1.90 -1.41 3.55
C GLU A 113 1.86 -2.45 2.41
N LEU A 114 1.69 -2.01 1.16
CA LEU A 114 1.68 -2.88 -0.02
C LEU A 114 3.01 -3.58 -0.26
N THR A 115 4.12 -2.87 -0.09
CA THR A 115 5.46 -3.43 -0.27
C THR A 115 5.74 -4.51 0.78
N SER A 116 5.31 -4.30 2.02
CA SER A 116 5.42 -5.30 3.10
C SER A 116 4.60 -6.57 2.84
N LEU A 117 3.56 -6.48 2.00
CA LEU A 117 2.72 -7.59 1.56
C LEU A 117 3.20 -8.20 0.23
N GLY A 118 4.37 -7.80 -0.27
CA GLY A 118 5.00 -8.35 -1.47
C GLY A 118 4.52 -7.71 -2.79
N LYS A 119 3.81 -6.58 -2.74
CA LYS A 119 3.37 -5.84 -3.93
C LYS A 119 4.30 -4.64 -4.17
N GLU A 120 5.07 -4.70 -5.24
CA GLU A 120 5.95 -3.60 -5.66
C GLU A 120 5.31 -2.79 -6.80
N TYR A 121 5.62 -1.50 -6.83
CA TYR A 121 5.23 -0.57 -7.89
C TYR A 121 6.46 0.12 -8.42
N SER A 122 6.52 0.32 -9.74
CA SER A 122 7.55 1.16 -10.34
C SER A 122 7.34 2.63 -9.93
N ASN A 123 8.43 3.40 -9.89
CA ASN A 123 8.36 4.85 -9.65
C ASN A 123 7.37 5.54 -10.59
N ARG A 124 7.34 5.10 -11.86
CA ARG A 124 6.42 5.62 -12.86
C ARG A 124 4.95 5.42 -12.47
N GLU A 125 4.59 4.23 -12.02
CA GLU A 125 3.22 3.92 -11.59
C GLU A 125 2.81 4.77 -10.40
N LEU A 126 3.70 4.93 -9.41
CA LEU A 126 3.47 5.78 -8.24
C LEU A 126 3.28 7.25 -8.63
N VAL A 127 4.15 7.79 -9.49
CA VAL A 127 4.05 9.17 -10.00
C VAL A 127 2.71 9.39 -10.73
N LEU A 128 2.33 8.48 -11.62
CA LEU A 128 1.05 8.56 -12.32
C LEU A 128 -0.15 8.39 -11.39
N LYS A 129 -0.01 7.62 -10.31
CA LYS A 129 -1.06 7.46 -9.31
C LYS A 129 -1.26 8.75 -8.53
N VAL A 130 -0.18 9.38 -8.05
CA VAL A 130 -0.23 10.68 -7.37
C VAL A 130 -0.89 11.72 -8.26
N MET A 131 -0.44 11.90 -9.51
CA MET A 131 -1.03 12.88 -10.43
C MET A 131 -2.54 12.70 -10.65
N ARG A 132 -3.04 11.45 -10.65
CA ARG A 132 -4.48 11.15 -10.79
C ARG A 132 -5.27 11.27 -9.49
N ALA A 133 -4.59 11.21 -8.35
CA ALA A 133 -5.17 11.30 -7.03
C ALA A 133 -5.30 12.75 -6.55
N LEU A 134 -4.63 13.70 -7.23
CA LEU A 134 -4.73 15.12 -6.93
C LEU A 134 -6.07 15.72 -7.36
N PRO A 135 -6.55 16.77 -6.68
CA PRO A 135 -7.73 17.53 -7.05
C PRO A 135 -7.53 18.30 -8.37
N LYS A 136 -8.63 18.73 -9.02
CA LYS A 136 -8.60 19.38 -10.35
C LYS A 136 -7.81 20.69 -10.37
N GLU A 137 -7.71 21.35 -9.21
CA GLU A 137 -6.95 22.58 -8.99
C GLU A 137 -5.45 22.39 -9.31
N TRP A 138 -4.97 21.13 -9.30
CA TRP A 138 -3.60 20.76 -9.64
C TRP A 138 -3.40 20.36 -11.10
N ASP A 139 -4.46 20.34 -11.92
CA ASP A 139 -4.40 19.88 -13.32
C ASP A 139 -3.36 20.67 -14.13
N VAL A 140 -3.31 22.00 -13.97
CA VAL A 140 -2.34 22.84 -14.68
C VAL A 140 -0.90 22.47 -14.32
N LYS A 141 -0.62 22.28 -13.03
CA LYS A 141 0.72 21.91 -12.56
C LYS A 141 1.11 20.50 -13.01
N THR A 142 0.19 19.54 -12.93
CA THR A 142 0.46 18.15 -13.35
C THR A 142 0.64 18.04 -14.87
N MET A 143 -0.11 18.81 -15.67
CA MET A 143 0.11 18.93 -17.11
C MET A 143 1.49 19.51 -17.44
N ALA A 144 1.87 20.61 -16.80
CA ALA A 144 3.19 21.22 -17.01
C ALA A 144 4.34 20.25 -16.66
N ILE A 145 4.21 19.46 -15.59
CA ILE A 145 5.21 18.44 -15.24
C ILE A 145 5.26 17.33 -16.30
N ARG A 146 4.12 16.91 -16.84
CA ARG A 146 4.04 15.88 -17.88
C ARG A 146 4.70 16.33 -19.19
N GLU A 147 4.59 17.60 -19.53
CA GLU A 147 5.18 18.17 -20.75
C GLU A 147 6.68 18.45 -20.59
N SER A 148 7.12 18.83 -19.38
CA SER A 148 8.51 19.25 -19.14
C SER A 148 9.44 18.13 -18.66
N LYS A 149 8.93 17.04 -18.09
CA LYS A 149 9.75 15.96 -17.49
C LYS A 149 9.46 14.59 -18.09
N ASP A 150 10.51 13.79 -18.23
CA ASP A 150 10.38 12.36 -18.55
C ASP A 150 9.89 11.59 -17.31
N LEU A 151 8.63 11.16 -17.34
CA LEU A 151 7.99 10.42 -16.24
C LEU A 151 8.62 9.06 -15.97
N ASN A 152 9.46 8.52 -16.85
CA ASN A 152 10.21 7.28 -16.59
C ASN A 152 11.44 7.53 -15.70
N LYS A 153 11.92 8.77 -15.64
CA LYS A 153 13.11 9.19 -14.88
C LYS A 153 12.77 10.02 -13.64
N LEU A 154 11.50 10.41 -13.50
CA LEU A 154 11.03 11.19 -12.37
C LEU A 154 10.81 10.27 -11.15
N TYR A 155 11.51 10.55 -10.05
CA TYR A 155 11.27 9.86 -8.79
C TYR A 155 10.07 10.44 -8.05
N LEU A 156 9.39 9.60 -7.28
CA LEU A 156 8.23 9.99 -6.47
C LEU A 156 8.56 11.13 -5.50
N HIS A 157 9.74 11.05 -4.85
CA HIS A 157 10.24 12.11 -3.96
C HIS A 157 10.33 13.46 -4.67
N ASP A 158 10.89 13.49 -5.89
CA ASP A 158 11.06 14.74 -6.65
C ASP A 158 9.72 15.33 -7.08
N LEU A 159 8.74 14.48 -7.40
CA LEU A 159 7.38 14.91 -7.67
C LEU A 159 6.80 15.61 -6.43
N PHE A 160 6.82 14.96 -5.27
CA PHE A 160 6.29 15.54 -4.03
C PHE A 160 7.02 16.83 -3.63
N ALA A 161 8.35 16.89 -3.80
CA ALA A 161 9.10 18.13 -3.55
C ALA A 161 8.64 19.28 -4.46
N ASN A 162 8.39 19.01 -5.75
CA ASN A 162 7.85 20.01 -6.69
C ASN A 162 6.42 20.44 -6.34
N LEU A 163 5.58 19.51 -5.88
CA LEU A 163 4.20 19.80 -5.50
C LEU A 163 4.13 20.63 -4.20
N LYS A 164 4.93 20.29 -3.19
CA LYS A 164 5.03 21.07 -1.94
C LYS A 164 5.55 22.48 -2.18
N ALA A 165 6.55 22.65 -3.04
CA ALA A 165 7.04 23.98 -3.42
C ALA A 165 5.95 24.82 -4.09
N TYR A 166 5.14 24.21 -4.95
CA TYR A 166 4.01 24.90 -5.59
C TYR A 166 2.89 25.25 -4.61
N GLU A 167 2.58 24.37 -3.64
CA GLU A 167 1.65 24.68 -2.54
C GLU A 167 2.08 25.94 -1.78
N PHE A 168 3.37 26.01 -1.42
CA PHE A 168 3.95 27.15 -0.72
C PHE A 168 3.89 28.45 -1.55
N GLU A 169 4.17 28.39 -2.86
CA GLU A 169 4.02 29.53 -3.77
C GLU A 169 2.58 30.03 -3.89
N LEU A 170 1.58 29.13 -3.82
CA LEU A 170 0.17 29.52 -3.83
C LEU A 170 -0.22 30.25 -2.55
N GLU A 171 0.18 29.73 -1.39
CA GLU A 171 -0.14 30.33 -0.09
C GLU A 171 0.49 31.72 0.08
N THR A 172 1.75 31.88 -0.33
CA THR A 172 2.44 33.18 -0.28
C THR A 172 1.80 34.22 -1.21
N ARG A 173 1.14 33.80 -2.30
CA ARG A 173 0.41 34.69 -3.19
C ARG A 173 -0.97 35.06 -2.66
N SER A 174 -1.68 34.16 -1.97
CA SER A 174 -2.96 34.49 -1.31
C SER A 174 -2.78 35.48 -0.16
N GLU A 175 -1.67 35.41 0.57
CA GLU A 175 -1.33 36.39 1.60
C GLU A 175 -0.91 37.76 1.04
N ALA A 176 -0.35 37.79 -0.18
CA ALA A 176 0.14 39.01 -0.83
C ALA A 176 -0.93 39.76 -1.64
N GLU A 177 -2.11 39.18 -1.89
CA GLU A 177 -3.21 39.93 -2.51
C GLU A 177 -3.80 40.92 -1.48
N PRO A 178 -3.80 42.24 -1.76
CA PRO A 178 -4.57 43.16 -0.94
C PRO A 178 -6.02 42.72 -1.03
N SER A 179 -6.62 42.39 0.12
CA SER A 179 -7.99 41.94 0.23
C SER A 179 -8.89 42.74 -0.73
N LYS A 180 -9.81 42.09 -1.45
CA LYS A 180 -10.79 42.77 -2.32
C LYS A 180 -11.46 43.98 -1.63
N SER A 181 -11.55 43.94 -0.30
CA SER A 181 -12.03 45.04 0.55
C SER A 181 -11.16 46.30 0.56
N GLN A 182 -9.83 46.18 0.41
CA GLN A 182 -8.90 47.31 0.36
C GLN A 182 -8.82 47.93 -1.04
N LEU A 183 -8.86 47.11 -2.11
CA LEU A 183 -8.86 47.62 -3.48
C LEU A 183 -10.12 48.43 -3.80
N THR A 184 -11.29 47.97 -3.31
CA THR A 184 -12.57 48.68 -3.46
C THR A 184 -12.63 49.98 -2.66
N LYS A 185 -12.06 50.01 -1.45
CA LYS A 185 -11.95 51.24 -0.64
C LYS A 185 -10.99 52.27 -1.25
N ALA A 186 -9.86 51.83 -1.80
CA ALA A 186 -8.92 52.71 -2.47
C ALA A 186 -9.55 53.35 -3.72
N LEU A 187 -10.28 52.57 -4.52
CA LEU A 187 -10.97 53.06 -5.71
C LEU A 187 -12.09 54.06 -5.37
N ALA A 188 -12.85 53.79 -4.31
CA ALA A 188 -13.88 54.70 -3.80
C ALA A 188 -13.28 56.00 -3.28
N ALA A 189 -12.18 55.94 -2.50
CA ALA A 189 -11.49 57.11 -1.99
C ALA A 189 -10.91 57.99 -3.12
N THR A 190 -10.37 57.37 -4.18
CA THR A 190 -9.91 58.12 -5.36
C THR A 190 -11.05 58.74 -6.16
N SER A 191 -12.21 58.08 -6.22
CA SER A 191 -13.41 58.64 -6.88
C SER A 191 -13.95 59.86 -6.11
N GLU A 192 -13.96 59.80 -4.78
CA GLU A 192 -14.49 60.85 -3.92
C GLU A 192 -13.58 62.08 -3.89
N GLN A 193 -12.26 61.88 -3.89
CA GLN A 193 -11.29 62.96 -4.06
C GLN A 193 -11.37 63.62 -5.45
N CYS A 194 -11.65 62.85 -6.51
CA CYS A 194 -11.78 63.39 -7.86
C CYS A 194 -13.04 64.27 -8.02
N SER A 195 -14.17 63.85 -7.42
CA SER A 195 -15.41 64.65 -7.41
C SER A 195 -15.26 65.95 -6.60
N GLN A 196 -14.62 65.89 -5.43
CA GLN A 196 -14.39 67.08 -4.59
C GLN A 196 -13.44 68.10 -5.26
N ALA A 197 -12.44 67.63 -6.01
CA ALA A 197 -11.54 68.49 -6.78
C ALA A 197 -12.23 69.18 -7.97
N LEU A 198 -13.24 68.53 -8.58
CA LEU A 198 -14.02 69.11 -9.68
C LEU A 198 -15.02 70.17 -9.18
N GLU A 199 -15.68 69.93 -8.05
CA GLU A 199 -16.62 70.89 -7.46
C GLU A 199 -15.93 72.18 -6.94
N SER A 200 -14.69 72.06 -6.47
CA SER A 200 -13.90 73.21 -6.02
C SER A 200 -13.35 74.07 -7.17
N LEU A 201 -13.31 73.56 -8.40
CA LEU A 201 -12.95 74.32 -9.59
C LEU A 201 -14.13 75.06 -10.24
N GLN A 202 -15.37 74.66 -9.96
CA GLN A 202 -16.58 75.31 -10.49
C GLN A 202 -17.11 76.45 -9.61
N ASN A 203 -16.63 76.58 -8.37
CA ASN A 203 -17.10 77.57 -7.39
C ASN A 203 -16.14 78.76 -7.17
N ASN A 204 -15.19 78.99 -8.08
CA ASN A 204 -14.28 80.16 -8.10
C ASN A 204 -14.53 81.05 -9.32
#